data_AF-A0A1G5S4X2-F1
#
_entry.id   AF-A0A1G5S4X2-F1
#
_cell.length_a   1.000
_cell.length_b   1.000
_cell.length_c   1.000
_cell.angle_alpha   90.00
_cell.angle_beta   90.00
_cell.angle_gamma   90.00
#
_symmetry.space_group_name_H-M   'P 1'
#
loop_
_entity.id
_entity.type
_entity.pdbx_description
1 polymer ?
#
loop_
_entity_poly.entity_id
_entity_poly.type
_entity_poly.pdbx_seq_one_letter_code
_entity_poly.pdbx_strand_id
1 'polypeptide(L)'
;MTIEDFFNKMSVFFPAINNKIEQHILEYGERLDTIVIEEDIMPEVVNLLKRDLEDKKIADIFSYFEEVSISSDKYLHDVFLITVLEIIGNDVQILEKAKKYMGPETTKLQKEADVALGR
;
A
#
# COMPACT_ATOMS: atom_id res chain seq x y z
N MET A 1 -0.86 -1.94 -14.77
CA MET A 1 -1.14 -0.74 -13.96
C MET A 1 0.14 0.04 -13.75
N THR A 2 0.05 1.36 -13.79
CA THR A 2 1.15 2.30 -13.56
C THR A 2 1.03 2.94 -12.18
N ILE A 3 2.07 3.63 -11.73
CA ILE A 3 2.04 4.36 -10.46
C ILE A 3 0.93 5.42 -10.41
N GLU A 4 0.57 6.02 -11.55
CA GLU A 4 -0.57 6.94 -11.63
C GLU A 4 -1.90 6.23 -11.41
N ASP A 5 -2.09 5.04 -11.98
CA ASP A 5 -3.29 4.23 -11.74
C ASP A 5 -3.44 3.92 -10.24
N PHE A 6 -2.32 3.61 -9.57
CA PHE A 6 -2.28 3.36 -8.14
C PHE A 6 -2.71 4.59 -7.33
N PHE A 7 -2.09 5.75 -7.55
CA PHE A 7 -2.48 6.98 -6.84
C PHE A 7 -3.93 7.38 -7.12
N ASN A 8 -4.38 7.29 -8.37
CA ASN A 8 -5.77 7.57 -8.72
C ASN A 8 -6.74 6.66 -7.95
N LYS A 9 -6.46 5.36 -7.87
CA LYS A 9 -7.29 4.42 -7.13
C LYS A 9 -7.23 4.67 -5.62
N MET A 10 -6.05 4.93 -5.06
CA MET A 10 -5.89 5.22 -3.63
C MET A 10 -6.60 6.51 -3.23
N SER A 11 -6.64 7.52 -4.09
CA SER A 11 -7.43 8.74 -3.87
C SER A 11 -8.94 8.51 -3.88
N VAL A 12 -9.45 7.47 -4.55
CA VAL A 12 -10.87 7.07 -4.41
C VAL A 12 -11.14 6.51 -3.01
N PHE A 13 -10.23 5.69 -2.49
CA PHE A 13 -10.34 5.16 -1.12
C PHE A 13 -10.11 6.24 -0.06
N PHE A 14 -9.20 7.17 -0.33
CA PHE A 14 -8.77 8.21 0.60
C PHE A 14 -8.68 9.58 -0.11
N PRO A 15 -9.80 10.29 -0.27
CA PRO A 15 -9.84 11.54 -1.04
C PRO A 15 -8.87 12.63 -0.55
N ALA A 16 -8.50 12.62 0.73
CA ALA A 16 -7.54 13.58 1.29
C ALA A 16 -6.12 13.47 0.71
N ILE A 17 -5.79 12.36 0.05
CA ILE A 17 -4.44 12.11 -0.50
C ILE A 17 -4.14 13.03 -1.67
N ASN A 18 -5.13 13.47 -2.44
CA ASN A 18 -4.92 14.44 -3.51
C ASN A 18 -4.29 15.74 -2.99
N ASN A 19 -4.80 16.26 -1.87
CA ASN A 19 -4.25 17.47 -1.26
C ASN A 19 -2.82 17.25 -0.74
N LYS A 20 -2.53 16.05 -0.24
CA LYS A 20 -1.19 15.69 0.26
C LYS A 20 -0.18 15.57 -0.88
N ILE A 21 -0.57 14.96 -2.01
CA ILE A 21 0.22 14.93 -3.25
C ILE A 21 0.55 16.35 -3.73
N GLU A 22 -0.44 17.25 -3.76
CA GLU A 22 -0.21 18.65 -4.13
C GLU A 22 0.79 19.34 -3.19
N GLN A 23 0.70 19.09 -1.89
CA GLN A 23 1.65 19.62 -0.90
C GLN A 23 3.07 19.10 -1.13
N HIS A 24 3.25 17.81 -1.39
CA HIS A 24 4.55 17.23 -1.73
C HIS A 24 5.15 17.88 -2.99
N ILE A 25 4.35 18.06 -4.05
CA ILE A 25 4.82 18.73 -5.28
C ILE A 25 5.23 20.18 -5.00
N LEU A 26 4.48 20.90 -4.17
CA LEU A 26 4.81 22.28 -3.80
C LEU A 26 6.11 22.38 -2.97
N GLU A 27 6.36 21.41 -2.09
CA GLU A 27 7.55 21.39 -1.23
C GLU A 27 8.81 20.92 -1.96
N TYR A 28 8.71 19.83 -2.73
CA TYR A 28 9.86 19.16 -3.33
C TYR A 28 10.03 19.45 -4.83
N GLY A 29 9.08 20.12 -5.47
CA GLY A 29 9.05 20.38 -6.91
C GLY A 29 8.58 19.19 -7.76
N GLU A 30 8.42 18.02 -7.14
CA GLU A 30 7.91 16.80 -7.75
C GLU A 30 7.21 15.91 -6.71
N ARG A 31 6.49 14.89 -7.17
CA ARG A 31 5.88 13.89 -6.29
C ARG A 31 6.92 12.82 -5.98
N LEU A 32 7.22 12.63 -4.69
CA LEU A 32 8.10 11.56 -4.22
C LEU A 32 7.23 10.33 -3.90
N ASP A 33 7.09 9.43 -4.87
CA ASP A 33 6.09 8.35 -4.85
C ASP A 33 6.16 7.48 -3.57
N THR A 34 7.36 7.07 -3.17
CA THR A 34 7.53 6.26 -1.95
C THR A 34 7.12 7.02 -0.70
N ILE A 35 7.46 8.31 -0.60
CA ILE A 35 7.13 9.14 0.56
C ILE A 35 5.61 9.31 0.69
N VAL A 36 4.91 9.61 -0.41
CA VAL A 36 3.44 9.70 -0.38
C VAL A 36 2.82 8.36 0.04
N ILE A 37 3.37 7.23 -0.43
CA ILE A 37 2.84 5.92 -0.03
C ILE A 37 3.07 5.68 1.46
N GLU A 38 4.29 5.91 1.95
CA GLU A 38 4.69 5.62 3.32
C GLU A 38 4.06 6.57 4.35
N GLU A 39 3.99 7.87 4.06
CA GLU A 39 3.57 8.91 5.00
C GLU A 39 2.09 9.27 4.89
N ASP A 40 1.47 9.07 3.72
CA ASP A 40 0.08 9.48 3.49
C ASP A 40 -0.89 8.33 3.30
N ILE A 41 -0.54 7.33 2.48
CA ILE A 41 -1.44 6.22 2.16
C ILE A 41 -1.43 5.18 3.29
N MET A 42 -0.25 4.67 3.62
CA MET A 42 -0.13 3.52 4.52
C MET A 42 -0.61 3.77 5.95
N PRO A 43 -0.47 4.97 6.55
CA PRO A 43 -1.05 5.23 7.85
C PRO A 43 -2.57 5.08 7.88
N GLU A 44 -3.26 5.45 6.80
CA GLU A 44 -4.71 5.26 6.68
C GLU A 44 -5.07 3.77 6.59
N VAL A 45 -4.34 2.99 5.79
CA VAL A 45 -4.53 1.53 5.66
C VAL A 45 -4.28 0.82 7.00
N VAL A 46 -3.18 1.16 7.69
CA VAL A 46 -2.82 0.61 9.01
C VAL A 46 -3.88 0.99 10.06
N ASN A 47 -4.40 2.21 10.01
CA ASN A 47 -5.48 2.64 10.90
C ASN A 47 -6.78 1.85 10.66
N LEU A 48 -7.11 1.51 9.41
CA LEU A 48 -8.24 0.62 9.11
C LEU A 48 -8.01 -0.78 9.70
N LEU A 49 -6.83 -1.38 9.51
CA LEU A 49 -6.48 -2.68 10.13
C LEU A 49 -6.60 -2.63 11.66
N LYS A 50 -6.13 -1.54 12.29
CA LYS A 50 -6.17 -1.40 13.75
C LYS A 50 -7.60 -1.36 14.31
N ARG A 51 -8.54 -0.75 13.59
CA ARG A 51 -9.93 -0.58 14.04
C ARG A 51 -10.73 -1.89 14.11
N ASP A 52 -10.26 -2.97 13.47
CA ASP A 52 -10.83 -4.34 13.53
C ASP A 52 -12.37 -4.40 13.36
N LEU A 53 -12.89 -3.49 12.54
CA LEU A 53 -14.25 -3.57 12.02
C LEU A 53 -14.12 -4.31 10.70
N GLU A 54 -14.88 -5.39 10.48
CA GLU A 54 -14.97 -6.06 9.18
C GLU A 54 -15.49 -5.05 8.14
N ASP A 55 -14.57 -4.29 7.56
CA ASP A 55 -14.87 -3.16 6.72
C ASP A 55 -14.75 -3.60 5.27
N LYS A 56 -15.84 -3.48 4.52
CA LYS A 56 -15.84 -3.69 3.07
C LYS A 56 -14.73 -2.88 2.40
N LYS A 57 -14.44 -1.67 2.91
CA LYS A 57 -13.38 -0.81 2.40
C LYS A 57 -12.01 -1.47 2.48
N ILE A 58 -11.68 -2.16 3.58
CA ILE A 58 -10.37 -2.80 3.70
C ILE A 58 -10.25 -4.00 2.76
N ALA A 59 -11.33 -4.77 2.61
CA ALA A 59 -11.37 -5.88 1.65
C ALA A 59 -11.17 -5.37 0.21
N ASP A 60 -11.84 -4.27 -0.16
CA ASP A 60 -11.70 -3.65 -1.49
C ASP A 60 -10.27 -3.12 -1.74
N ILE A 61 -9.61 -2.55 -0.72
CA ILE A 61 -8.20 -2.10 -0.81
C ILE A 61 -7.27 -3.29 -1.03
N PHE A 62 -7.41 -4.36 -0.24
CA PHE A 62 -6.53 -5.52 -0.37
C PHE A 62 -6.78 -6.32 -1.65
N SER A 63 -8.02 -6.35 -2.15
CA SER A 63 -8.32 -6.88 -3.48
C SER A 63 -7.60 -6.08 -4.56
N TYR A 64 -7.52 -4.75 -4.42
CA TYR A 64 -6.76 -3.92 -5.34
C TYR A 64 -5.25 -4.13 -5.20
N PHE A 65 -4.74 -4.31 -3.99
CA PHE A 65 -3.32 -4.66 -3.77
C PHE A 65 -2.94 -5.97 -4.45
N GLU A 66 -3.83 -6.97 -4.44
CA GLU A 66 -3.63 -8.22 -5.19
C GLU A 66 -3.55 -7.98 -6.70
N GLU A 67 -4.45 -7.15 -7.25
CA GLU A 67 -4.39 -6.77 -8.68
C GLU A 67 -3.06 -6.05 -9.02
N VAL A 68 -2.58 -5.18 -8.12
CA VAL A 68 -1.30 -4.46 -8.27
C VAL A 68 -0.16 -5.47 -8.33
N SER A 69 -0.09 -6.39 -7.38
CA SER A 69 0.93 -7.45 -7.37
C SER A 69 0.98 -8.30 -8.63
N ILE A 70 -0.17 -8.52 -9.29
CA ILE A 70 -0.27 -9.37 -10.49
C ILE A 70 0.02 -8.60 -11.79
N SER A 71 -0.40 -7.34 -11.89
CA SER A 71 -0.54 -6.65 -13.18
C SER A 71 0.10 -5.26 -13.25
N SER A 72 0.86 -4.86 -12.23
CA SER A 72 1.66 -3.64 -12.27
C SER A 72 2.78 -3.71 -13.32
N ASP A 73 3.18 -2.56 -13.84
CA ASP A 73 4.48 -2.44 -14.49
C ASP A 73 5.62 -2.65 -13.48
N LYS A 74 6.86 -2.75 -13.97
CA LYS A 74 8.03 -2.97 -13.12
C LYS A 74 8.20 -1.86 -12.06
N TYR A 75 7.97 -0.61 -12.44
CA TYR A 75 8.22 0.52 -11.54
C TYR A 75 7.25 0.51 -10.35
N LEU A 76 5.95 0.42 -10.62
CA LEU A 76 4.94 0.29 -9.58
C LEU A 76 5.15 -0.99 -8.76
N HIS A 77 5.52 -2.11 -9.40
CA HIS A 77 5.79 -3.35 -8.69
C HIS A 77 6.90 -3.16 -7.63
N ASP A 78 8.05 -2.63 -8.07
CA ASP A 78 9.20 -2.42 -7.19
C ASP A 78 8.87 -1.46 -6.04
N VAL A 79 8.21 -0.33 -6.34
CA VAL A 79 7.76 0.63 -5.33
C VAL A 79 6.79 -0.01 -4.34
N PHE A 80 5.82 -0.78 -4.84
CA PHE A 80 4.80 -1.42 -4.00
C PHE A 80 5.40 -2.45 -3.04
N LEU A 81 6.40 -3.22 -3.47
CA LEU A 81 7.11 -4.17 -2.63
C LEU A 81 7.83 -3.48 -1.46
N ILE A 82 8.64 -2.46 -1.77
CA ILE A 82 9.49 -1.78 -0.78
C ILE A 82 8.73 -0.79 0.12
N THR A 83 7.46 -0.51 -0.18
CA THR A 83 6.63 0.41 0.61
C THR A 83 5.46 -0.33 1.26
N VAL A 84 4.43 -0.68 0.48
CA VAL A 84 3.18 -1.25 0.99
C VAL A 84 3.41 -2.58 1.67
N LEU A 85 4.06 -3.54 1.01
CA LEU A 85 4.26 -4.87 1.59
C LEU A 85 5.27 -4.85 2.73
N GLU A 86 6.35 -4.08 2.61
CA GLU A 86 7.32 -3.90 3.70
C GLU A 86 6.65 -3.30 4.95
N ILE A 87 5.83 -2.24 4.81
CA ILE A 87 5.12 -1.64 5.95
C ILE A 87 4.14 -2.62 6.60
N ILE A 88 3.44 -3.43 5.81
CA ILE A 88 2.57 -4.47 6.36
C ILE A 88 3.38 -5.50 7.17
N GLY A 89 4.57 -5.90 6.67
CA GLY A 89 5.46 -6.85 7.34
C GLY A 89 6.21 -6.28 8.56
N ASN A 90 6.37 -4.96 8.66
CA ASN A 90 7.09 -4.29 9.75
C ASN A 90 6.45 -4.48 11.14
N ASP A 91 5.15 -4.75 11.22
CA ASP A 91 4.43 -4.98 12.47
C ASP A 91 3.66 -6.30 12.41
N VAL A 92 4.07 -7.28 13.22
CA VAL A 92 3.46 -8.62 13.29
C VAL A 92 1.95 -8.56 13.55
N GLN A 93 1.47 -7.62 14.38
CA GLN A 93 0.04 -7.51 14.66
C GLN A 93 -0.73 -6.98 13.45
N ILE A 94 -0.11 -6.08 12.68
CA ILE A 94 -0.69 -5.57 11.43
C ILE A 94 -0.68 -6.65 10.36
N LEU A 95 0.43 -7.37 10.21
CA LEU A 95 0.54 -8.48 9.27
C LEU A 95 -0.51 -9.57 9.55
N GLU A 96 -0.69 -9.98 10.81
CA GLU A 96 -1.70 -10.98 11.17
C GLU A 96 -3.14 -10.54 10.82
N LYS A 97 -3.44 -9.26 10.95
CA LYS A 97 -4.74 -8.73 10.52
C LYS A 97 -4.84 -8.63 8.99
N ALA A 98 -3.77 -8.19 8.32
CA ALA A 98 -3.70 -8.05 6.87
C ALA A 98 -3.87 -9.39 6.15
N LYS A 99 -3.30 -10.48 6.70
CA LYS A 99 -3.42 -11.86 6.17
C LYS A 99 -4.86 -12.32 5.95
N LYS A 100 -5.85 -11.74 6.66
CA LYS A 100 -7.28 -12.04 6.44
C LYS A 100 -7.79 -11.54 5.07
N TYR A 101 -7.14 -10.53 4.51
CA TYR A 101 -7.57 -9.84 3.29
C TYR A 101 -6.60 -10.03 2.12
N MET A 102 -5.33 -10.37 2.38
CA MET A 102 -4.33 -10.61 1.34
C MET A 102 -4.72 -11.77 0.43
N GLY A 103 -4.46 -11.59 -0.86
CA GLY A 103 -4.60 -12.63 -1.87
C GLY A 103 -3.34 -13.50 -1.98
N PRO A 104 -3.35 -14.47 -2.91
CA PRO A 104 -2.22 -15.39 -3.11
C PRO A 104 -0.90 -14.70 -3.45
N GLU A 105 -0.90 -13.74 -4.37
CA GLU A 105 0.32 -13.10 -4.87
C GLU A 105 0.87 -12.11 -3.83
N THR A 106 0.01 -11.27 -3.24
CA THR A 106 0.42 -10.38 -2.14
C THR A 106 0.99 -11.16 -0.96
N THR A 107 0.39 -12.31 -0.60
CA THR A 107 0.90 -13.19 0.47
C THR A 107 2.28 -13.76 0.14
N LYS A 108 2.49 -14.18 -1.12
CA LYS A 108 3.77 -14.71 -1.58
C LYS A 108 4.84 -13.62 -1.56
N LEU A 109 4.56 -12.47 -2.16
CA LEU A 109 5.51 -11.35 -2.26
C LEU A 109 5.87 -10.77 -0.89
N GLN A 110 4.92 -10.69 0.04
CA GLN A 110 5.20 -10.22 1.40
C GLN A 110 6.16 -11.17 2.13
N LYS A 111 5.99 -12.49 1.98
CA LYS A 111 6.95 -13.46 2.54
C LYS A 111 8.32 -13.36 1.91
N GLU A 112 8.39 -13.15 0.60
CA GLU A 112 9.66 -12.94 -0.11
C GLU A 112 10.36 -11.67 0.38
N ALA A 113 9.61 -10.59 0.63
CA ALA A 113 10.13 -9.35 1.21
C ALA A 113 10.68 -9.55 2.63
N ASP A 114 9.94 -10.24 3.51
CA ASP A 114 10.41 -10.55 4.87
C ASP A 114 11.71 -11.37 4.84
N VAL A 115 11.78 -12.41 4.00
CA VAL A 115 12.98 -13.25 3.83
C VAL A 115 14.16 -12.43 3.33
N ALA A 116 13.94 -11.53 2.37
CA ALA A 116 14.99 -10.64 1.86
C ALA A 116 15.54 -9.69 2.94
N LEU A 117 14.71 -9.31 3.91
CA LEU A 117 15.07 -8.48 5.06
C LEU A 117 15.57 -9.28 6.27
N GLY A 118 15.59 -10.61 6.20
CA GLY A 118 16.06 -11.50 7.26
C GLY A 118 15.10 -11.63 8.44
N ARG A 119 13.79 -11.50 8.20
CA ARG A 119 12.72 -11.63 9.20
C ARG A 119 11.92 -12.92 9.06
#